data_AF-A0A409XT41-F1
#
_entry.id   AF-A0A409XT41-F1
#
_cell.length_a   1.000
_cell.length_b   1.000
_cell.length_c   1.000
_cell.angle_alpha   90.00
_cell.angle_beta   90.00
_cell.angle_gamma   90.00
#
_symmetry.space_group_name_H-M   'P 1'
#
loop_
_entity.id
_entity.type
_entity.pdbx_description
1 polymer ?
#
loop_
_entity_poly.entity_id
_entity_poly.type
_entity_poly.pdbx_seq_one_letter_code
_entity_poly.pdbx_strand_id
1 'polypeptide(L)'
;MGFTGLARWLNAPSNGIDIVQANLRTNHSALFHSRWHLSVKSYRSVLGQLPDANIQSERNMFALTLDENVFILLEDPAAPSRADVLAAAPPGQEAIYLQSPSHYRNTFLTLRPPGGLEQLLAQIKARWISVRQATGQRNNINGQQLTIEGRTFSIGTDWLVRVGNVQLAGGAIKGMLLEQKAEYLPLPVLHSAVADGTSELLSNLLTSILPNLPDAKTVAVTISDAQWEDVLWDRDQEVREMKDPEPEVMNDDPYAWDGTDIVEWKQGDWVGVDRDQRSAFLIMGALRSEGLL
;
A
#
# COMPACT_ATOMS: atom_id res chain seq x y z
N MET A 1 12.47 7.95 8.75
CA MET A 1 11.34 7.04 8.44
C MET A 1 10.07 7.59 9.06
N GLY A 2 8.99 7.72 8.28
CA GLY A 2 7.65 8.13 8.75
C GLY A 2 6.86 6.96 9.36
N PHE A 3 5.56 7.13 9.60
CA PHE A 3 4.65 6.04 9.97
C PHE A 3 3.30 6.21 9.26
N THR A 4 2.72 5.10 8.82
CA THR A 4 1.37 5.06 8.24
C THR A 4 0.56 4.04 9.02
N GLY A 5 -0.65 4.43 9.42
CA GLY A 5 -1.62 3.48 9.96
C GLY A 5 -2.97 3.67 9.31
N LEU A 6 -3.70 2.57 9.23
CA LEU A 6 -4.97 2.50 8.57
C LEU A 6 -6.01 2.03 9.60
N ALA A 7 -7.12 2.75 9.70
CA ALA A 7 -8.28 2.33 10.45
C ALA A 7 -9.47 2.24 9.52
N ARG A 8 -10.32 1.28 9.82
CA ARG A 8 -11.51 0.97 9.05
C ARG A 8 -12.72 1.07 9.94
N TRP A 9 -13.72 1.86 9.55
CA TRP A 9 -15.02 1.90 10.22
C TRP A 9 -16.08 1.23 9.34
N LEU A 10 -16.36 -0.04 9.64
CA LEU A 10 -17.13 -0.94 8.76
C LEU A 10 -18.60 -0.53 8.62
N ASN A 11 -19.21 -0.06 9.70
CA ASN A 11 -20.60 0.37 9.75
C ASN A 11 -20.74 1.90 9.84
N ALA A 12 -19.80 2.65 9.25
CA ALA A 12 -19.89 4.10 9.22
C ALA A 12 -21.19 4.54 8.52
N PRO A 13 -21.92 5.51 9.08
CA PRO A 13 -23.09 6.07 8.42
C PRO A 13 -22.66 6.90 7.20
N SER A 14 -23.61 7.25 6.33
CA SER A 14 -23.33 8.05 5.13
C SER A 14 -22.73 9.44 5.44
N ASN A 15 -23.05 10.00 6.61
CA ASN A 15 -22.48 11.24 7.14
C ASN A 15 -21.21 11.02 7.99
N GLY A 16 -20.59 9.83 7.96
CA GLY A 16 -19.42 9.49 8.77
C GLY A 16 -18.25 10.46 8.59
N ILE A 17 -18.02 10.93 7.36
CA ILE A 17 -16.98 11.92 7.04
C ILE A 17 -17.22 13.23 7.79
N ASP A 18 -18.47 13.71 7.85
CA ASP A 18 -18.78 14.98 8.51
C ASP A 18 -18.64 14.86 10.04
N ILE A 19 -18.97 13.70 10.61
CA ILE A 19 -18.74 13.40 12.02
C ILE A 19 -17.25 13.43 12.35
N VAL A 20 -16.42 12.73 11.56
CA VAL A 20 -14.97 12.70 11.76
C VAL A 20 -14.36 14.08 11.55
N GLN A 21 -14.83 14.83 10.53
CA GLN A 21 -14.39 16.20 10.29
C GLN A 21 -14.68 17.11 11.48
N ALA A 22 -15.88 17.02 12.06
CA ALA A 22 -16.24 17.81 13.23
C ALA A 22 -15.34 17.47 14.43
N ASN A 23 -15.06 16.18 14.65
CA ASN A 23 -14.14 15.71 15.69
C ASN A 23 -12.71 16.25 15.47
N LEU A 24 -12.18 16.08 14.26
CA LEU A 24 -10.85 16.56 13.86
C LEU A 24 -10.69 18.06 14.05
N ARG A 25 -11.70 18.87 13.69
CA ARG A 25 -11.65 20.32 13.86
C ARG A 25 -11.73 20.75 15.33
N THR A 26 -12.61 20.10 16.09
CA THR A 26 -12.90 20.50 17.47
C THR A 26 -11.81 20.05 18.43
N ASN A 27 -11.35 18.81 18.32
CA ASN A 27 -10.44 18.19 19.30
C ASN A 27 -8.98 18.19 18.86
N HIS A 28 -8.71 18.25 17.55
CA HIS A 28 -7.34 18.17 17.02
C HIS A 28 -6.92 19.42 16.22
N SER A 29 -7.78 20.46 16.18
CA SER A 29 -7.54 21.69 15.42
C SER A 29 -7.13 21.43 13.96
N ALA A 30 -7.68 20.37 13.36
CA ALA A 30 -7.28 19.94 12.04
C ALA A 30 -7.72 20.95 10.95
N LEU A 31 -6.83 21.22 10.01
CA LEU A 31 -7.10 22.07 8.86
C LEU A 31 -7.44 21.22 7.64
N PHE A 32 -8.44 21.64 6.87
CA PHE A 32 -8.76 20.98 5.62
C PHE A 32 -7.67 21.28 4.59
N HIS A 33 -7.15 20.24 3.94
CA HIS A 33 -6.08 20.35 2.96
C HIS A 33 -6.58 20.15 1.52
N SER A 34 -7.14 18.97 1.22
CA SER A 34 -7.54 18.61 -0.14
C SER A 34 -8.67 17.58 -0.17
N ARG A 35 -9.22 17.34 -1.36
CA ARG A 35 -10.09 16.18 -1.61
C ARG A 35 -9.21 14.95 -1.80
N TRP A 36 -9.71 13.80 -1.37
CA TRP A 36 -9.05 12.52 -1.54
C TRP A 36 -9.91 11.63 -2.42
N HIS A 37 -9.33 11.10 -3.49
CA HIS A 37 -10.02 10.19 -4.40
C HIS A 37 -9.12 9.02 -4.75
N LEU A 38 -9.68 7.82 -4.69
CA LEU A 38 -9.00 6.58 -5.05
C LEU A 38 -9.95 5.72 -5.86
N SER A 39 -9.39 4.96 -6.79
CA SER A 39 -10.12 3.89 -7.45
C SER A 39 -9.35 2.59 -7.40
N VAL A 40 -10.04 1.50 -7.08
CA VAL A 40 -9.47 0.16 -6.98
C VAL A 40 -10.18 -0.75 -7.97
N LYS A 41 -9.39 -1.48 -8.77
CA LYS A 41 -9.87 -2.46 -9.74
C LYS A 41 -9.25 -3.82 -9.46
N SER A 42 -10.07 -4.86 -9.57
CA SER A 42 -9.65 -6.26 -9.46
C SER A 42 -9.63 -6.92 -10.85
N TYR A 43 -8.57 -7.67 -11.13
CA TYR A 43 -8.40 -8.47 -12.33
C TYR A 43 -8.04 -9.91 -11.95
N ARG A 44 -8.53 -10.86 -12.75
CA ARG A 44 -8.17 -12.28 -12.65
C ARG A 44 -7.58 -12.76 -13.96
N SER A 45 -6.60 -13.64 -13.89
CA SER A 45 -6.04 -14.29 -15.06
C SER A 45 -6.99 -15.36 -15.60
N VAL A 46 -7.13 -15.45 -16.93
CA VAL A 46 -7.86 -16.55 -17.60
C VAL A 46 -6.94 -17.55 -18.28
N LEU A 47 -5.67 -17.58 -17.88
CA LEU A 47 -4.72 -18.57 -18.40
C LEU A 47 -5.10 -20.01 -18.01
N GLY A 48 -5.69 -20.22 -16.82
CA GLY A 48 -6.15 -21.55 -16.37
C GLY A 48 -7.43 -22.06 -17.07
N GLN A 49 -8.09 -21.26 -17.89
CA GLN A 49 -9.31 -21.66 -18.62
C GLN A 49 -9.02 -22.22 -20.03
N LEU A 50 -7.74 -22.32 -20.40
CA LEU A 50 -7.33 -22.91 -21.67
C LEU A 50 -7.43 -24.44 -21.59
N PRO A 51 -8.13 -25.10 -22.53
CA PRO A 51 -8.37 -26.55 -22.49
C PRO A 51 -7.11 -27.42 -22.49
N ASP A 52 -5.93 -26.86 -22.81
CA ASP A 52 -4.65 -27.55 -22.82
C ASP A 52 -3.64 -27.03 -21.76
N ALA A 53 -3.99 -25.97 -21.01
CA ALA A 53 -3.10 -25.40 -20.00
C ALA A 53 -3.54 -25.86 -18.60
N ASN A 54 -2.82 -26.83 -18.04
CA ASN A 54 -3.03 -27.29 -16.66
C ASN A 54 -2.40 -26.30 -15.66
N ILE A 55 -2.84 -25.03 -15.69
CA ILE A 55 -2.46 -24.03 -14.70
C ILE A 55 -3.46 -24.14 -13.56
N GLN A 56 -3.04 -24.79 -12.48
CA GLN A 56 -3.90 -25.17 -11.36
C GLN A 56 -4.33 -23.99 -10.47
N SER A 57 -3.72 -22.81 -10.65
CA SER A 57 -3.93 -21.69 -9.75
C SER A 57 -4.26 -20.38 -10.48
N GLU A 58 -5.36 -19.75 -10.09
CA GLU A 58 -5.77 -18.46 -10.62
C GLU A 58 -4.88 -17.34 -10.05
N ARG A 59 -4.31 -16.53 -10.94
CA ARG A 59 -3.56 -15.33 -10.56
C ARG A 59 -4.50 -14.14 -10.41
N ASN A 60 -4.27 -13.34 -9.38
CA ASN A 60 -5.04 -12.14 -9.10
C ASN A 60 -4.16 -10.90 -9.27
N MET A 61 -4.77 -9.81 -9.71
CA MET A 61 -4.11 -8.52 -9.86
C MET A 61 -5.05 -7.43 -9.37
N PHE A 62 -4.56 -6.62 -8.44
CA PHE A 62 -5.28 -5.48 -7.89
C PHE A 62 -4.57 -4.21 -8.33
N ALA A 63 -5.33 -3.25 -8.87
CA ALA A 63 -4.80 -1.97 -9.31
C ALA A 63 -5.49 -0.86 -8.53
N LEU A 64 -4.72 -0.09 -7.76
CA LEU A 64 -5.16 1.08 -7.03
C LEU A 64 -4.61 2.33 -7.72
N THR A 65 -5.51 3.18 -8.21
CA THR A 65 -5.16 4.48 -8.78
C THR A 65 -5.32 5.56 -7.72
N LEU A 66 -4.22 6.26 -7.44
CA LEU A 66 -4.14 7.43 -6.57
C LEU A 66 -3.52 8.57 -7.37
N ASP A 67 -4.31 9.61 -7.63
CA ASP A 67 -3.91 10.75 -8.44
C ASP A 67 -3.34 10.33 -9.82
N GLU A 68 -2.06 10.54 -10.06
CA GLU A 68 -1.37 10.18 -11.31
C GLU A 68 -0.71 8.79 -11.28
N ASN A 69 -0.70 8.13 -10.13
CA ASN A 69 -0.03 6.86 -9.92
C ASN A 69 -1.02 5.69 -9.94
N VAL A 70 -0.61 4.59 -10.56
CA VAL A 70 -1.32 3.31 -10.47
C VAL A 70 -0.40 2.31 -9.77
N PHE A 71 -0.82 1.86 -8.60
CA PHE A 71 -0.13 0.85 -7.81
C PHE A 71 -0.78 -0.50 -8.08
N ILE A 72 0.01 -1.49 -8.46
CA ILE A 72 -0.46 -2.80 -8.84
C ILE A 72 0.13 -3.83 -7.90
N LEU A 73 -0.73 -4.63 -7.29
CA LEU A 73 -0.35 -5.82 -6.55
C LEU A 73 -0.75 -7.05 -7.36
N LEU A 74 0.23 -7.80 -7.83
CA LEU A 74 0.04 -9.08 -8.50
C LEU A 74 0.30 -10.21 -7.50
N GLU A 75 -0.64 -11.15 -7.42
CA GLU A 75 -0.56 -12.34 -6.59
C GLU A 75 -0.54 -13.59 -7.47
N ASP A 76 0.57 -14.33 -7.44
CA ASP A 76 0.70 -15.67 -8.01
C ASP A 76 0.84 -16.72 -6.89
N PRO A 77 -0.24 -17.43 -6.54
CA PRO A 77 -0.20 -18.47 -5.51
C PRO A 77 0.68 -19.69 -5.87
N ALA A 78 1.09 -19.88 -7.13
CA ALA A 78 2.01 -20.95 -7.51
C ALA A 78 3.47 -20.59 -7.28
N ALA A 79 3.80 -19.31 -7.10
CA ALA A 79 5.16 -18.87 -6.82
C ALA A 79 5.47 -18.97 -5.32
N PRO A 80 6.73 -19.28 -4.94
CA PRO A 80 7.12 -19.32 -3.53
C PRO A 80 7.12 -17.93 -2.90
N SER A 81 6.95 -17.85 -1.58
CA SER A 81 7.25 -16.62 -0.84
C SER A 81 8.74 -16.48 -0.58
N ARG A 82 9.22 -15.26 -0.31
CA ARG A 82 10.63 -15.01 0.05
C ARG A 82 11.02 -15.79 1.31
N ALA A 83 10.16 -15.77 2.32
CA ALA A 83 10.34 -16.54 3.55
C ALA A 83 10.51 -18.04 3.28
N ASP A 84 9.75 -18.62 2.35
CA ASP A 84 9.87 -20.04 2.00
C ASP A 84 11.23 -20.35 1.34
N VAL A 85 11.71 -19.44 0.47
CA VAL A 85 13.00 -19.59 -0.21
C VAL A 85 14.17 -19.45 0.76
N LEU A 86 14.10 -18.49 1.67
CA LEU A 86 15.11 -18.30 2.72
C LEU A 86 15.12 -19.47 3.71
N ALA A 87 13.96 -19.97 4.11
CA ALA A 87 13.86 -21.13 4.99
C ALA A 87 14.43 -22.41 4.34
N ALA A 88 14.37 -22.51 3.01
CA ALA A 88 14.97 -23.61 2.26
C ALA A 88 16.47 -23.43 1.98
N ALA A 89 17.03 -22.24 2.22
CA ALA A 89 18.42 -21.94 1.93
C ALA A 89 19.36 -22.49 3.02
N PRO A 90 20.46 -23.17 2.66
CA PRO A 90 21.53 -23.46 3.59
C PRO A 90 22.16 -22.18 4.15
N PRO A 91 22.63 -22.17 5.41
CA PRO A 91 23.29 -21.00 6.00
C PRO A 91 24.45 -20.52 5.11
N GLY A 92 24.45 -19.24 4.75
CA GLY A 92 25.47 -18.63 3.89
C GLY A 92 25.27 -18.79 2.38
N GLN A 93 24.18 -19.43 1.94
CA GLN A 93 23.81 -19.54 0.51
C GLN A 93 22.50 -18.82 0.15
N GLU A 94 21.96 -18.02 1.07
CA GLU A 94 20.69 -17.30 0.93
C GLU A 94 20.62 -16.49 -0.37
N ALA A 95 21.68 -15.75 -0.71
CA ALA A 95 21.75 -14.95 -1.93
C ALA A 95 21.56 -15.76 -3.23
N ILE A 96 22.05 -17.01 -3.27
CA ILE A 96 21.93 -17.88 -4.45
C ILE A 96 20.49 -18.39 -4.56
N TYR A 97 19.89 -18.77 -3.43
CA TYR A 97 18.52 -19.27 -3.38
C TYR A 97 17.51 -18.19 -3.72
N LEU A 98 17.75 -16.95 -3.28
CA LEU A 98 16.96 -15.77 -3.64
C LEU A 98 16.93 -15.50 -5.16
N GLN A 99 17.91 -15.98 -5.93
CA GLN A 99 17.94 -15.84 -7.38
C GLN A 99 17.26 -16.99 -8.15
N SER A 100 16.91 -18.08 -7.47
CA SER A 100 16.36 -19.30 -8.08
C SER A 100 14.95 -19.11 -8.67
N PRO A 101 13.99 -18.49 -7.98
CA PRO A 101 12.67 -18.24 -8.56
C PRO A 101 12.72 -17.21 -9.69
N SER A 102 11.87 -17.40 -10.70
CA SER A 102 11.66 -16.39 -11.75
C SER A 102 10.88 -15.17 -11.25
N HIS A 103 10.02 -15.36 -10.25
CA HIS A 103 9.25 -14.34 -9.55
C HIS A 103 8.77 -14.90 -8.20
N TYR A 104 8.28 -14.00 -7.35
CA TYR A 104 7.73 -14.32 -6.03
C TYR A 104 6.22 -14.23 -6.02
N ARG A 105 5.63 -14.81 -4.97
CA ARG A 105 4.17 -14.83 -4.77
C ARG A 105 3.50 -13.48 -4.92
N ASN A 106 4.10 -12.43 -4.36
CA ASN A 106 3.60 -11.06 -4.46
C ASN A 106 4.57 -10.24 -5.29
N THR A 107 4.05 -9.44 -6.21
CA THR A 107 4.85 -8.45 -6.95
C THR A 107 4.12 -7.12 -6.93
N PHE A 108 4.81 -6.06 -6.53
CA PHE A 108 4.26 -4.72 -6.44
C PHE A 108 4.89 -3.82 -7.49
N LEU A 109 4.06 -3.18 -8.31
CA LEU A 109 4.50 -2.38 -9.44
C LEU A 109 3.84 -1.01 -9.37
N THR A 110 4.59 0.03 -9.73
CA THR A 110 4.04 1.38 -9.89
C THR A 110 4.07 1.76 -11.36
N LEU A 111 2.93 2.15 -11.92
CA LEU A 111 2.79 2.63 -13.29
C LEU A 111 2.31 4.09 -13.33
N ARG A 112 2.72 4.78 -14.39
CA ARG A 112 2.24 6.12 -14.79
C ARG A 112 2.11 6.13 -16.32
N PRO A 113 1.10 6.79 -16.92
CA PRO A 113 -0.01 7.53 -16.31
C PRO A 113 -1.21 6.62 -15.94
N PRO A 114 -2.27 7.17 -15.31
CA PRO A 114 -3.52 6.44 -15.11
C PRO A 114 -4.08 5.89 -16.43
N GLY A 115 -4.52 4.63 -16.43
CA GLY A 115 -4.95 3.93 -17.65
C GLY A 115 -3.81 3.23 -18.42
N GLY A 116 -2.55 3.45 -18.04
CA GLY A 116 -1.40 2.79 -18.66
C GLY A 116 -1.41 1.27 -18.51
N LEU A 117 -1.98 0.76 -17.40
CA LEU A 117 -2.16 -0.68 -17.20
C LEU A 117 -3.06 -1.28 -18.29
N GLU A 118 -4.23 -0.71 -18.52
CA GLU A 118 -5.18 -1.23 -19.51
C GLU A 118 -4.61 -1.16 -20.93
N GLN A 119 -3.88 -0.09 -21.24
CA GLN A 119 -3.17 0.03 -22.51
C GLN A 119 -2.10 -1.06 -22.65
N LEU A 120 -1.29 -1.30 -21.61
CA LEU A 120 -0.28 -2.35 -21.60
C LEU A 120 -0.91 -3.74 -21.77
N LEU A 121 -1.96 -4.03 -21.00
CA LEU A 121 -2.68 -5.30 -21.07
C LEU A 121 -3.29 -5.52 -22.47
N ALA A 122 -3.82 -4.48 -23.09
CA ALA A 122 -4.34 -4.54 -24.46
C ALA A 122 -3.22 -4.78 -25.49
N GLN A 123 -2.07 -4.10 -25.36
CA GLN A 123 -0.93 -4.21 -26.26
C GLN A 123 -0.31 -5.61 -26.24
N ILE A 124 -0.10 -6.18 -25.05
CA ILE A 124 0.46 -7.52 -24.91
C ILE A 124 -0.59 -8.63 -25.11
N LYS A 125 -1.84 -8.24 -25.43
CA LYS A 125 -3.01 -9.14 -25.53
C LYS A 125 -3.12 -10.03 -24.30
N ALA A 126 -2.90 -9.44 -23.14
CA ALA A 126 -2.85 -10.12 -21.87
C ALA A 126 -4.23 -10.73 -21.56
N ARG A 127 -4.22 -11.95 -21.03
CA ARG A 127 -5.44 -12.68 -20.65
C ARG A 127 -5.85 -12.33 -19.21
N TRP A 128 -6.12 -11.06 -18.97
CA TRP A 128 -6.65 -10.56 -17.71
C TRP A 128 -8.08 -10.06 -17.91
N ILE A 129 -8.99 -10.53 -17.08
CA ILE A 129 -10.38 -10.09 -17.09
C ILE A 129 -10.62 -9.35 -15.78
N SER A 130 -11.16 -8.13 -15.85
CA SER A 130 -11.63 -7.48 -14.64
C SER A 130 -12.79 -8.27 -14.05
N VAL A 131 -12.66 -8.65 -12.77
CA VAL A 131 -13.70 -9.46 -12.13
C VAL A 131 -14.94 -8.58 -11.94
N ARG A 132 -16.14 -9.12 -12.18
CA ARG A 132 -17.44 -8.42 -12.05
C ARG A 132 -18.19 -8.91 -10.82
N GLN A 133 -18.68 -8.02 -9.94
CA GLN A 133 -19.45 -8.41 -8.76
C GLN A 133 -20.86 -8.66 -9.27
N ALA A 134 -21.45 -9.78 -8.87
CA ALA A 134 -22.61 -10.39 -9.51
C ALA A 134 -23.94 -9.62 -9.33
N THR A 135 -23.92 -8.35 -8.93
CA THR A 135 -25.13 -7.51 -8.84
C THR A 135 -25.37 -6.82 -10.18
N GLY A 136 -26.27 -7.42 -10.97
CA GLY A 136 -26.41 -7.17 -12.41
C GLY A 136 -26.64 -5.73 -12.84
N GLN A 137 -25.78 -5.24 -13.73
CA GLN A 137 -26.14 -4.36 -14.84
C GLN A 137 -25.12 -4.56 -15.97
N ARG A 138 -25.62 -4.86 -17.17
CA ARG A 138 -24.84 -5.47 -18.28
C ARG A 138 -24.02 -4.49 -19.13
N ASN A 139 -24.00 -3.19 -18.82
CA ASN A 139 -23.58 -2.17 -19.81
C ASN A 139 -22.41 -1.25 -19.44
N ASN A 140 -21.67 -1.50 -18.35
CA ASN A 140 -20.43 -0.74 -18.10
C ASN A 140 -19.20 -1.57 -18.51
N ILE A 141 -18.46 -1.05 -19.49
CA ILE A 141 -17.21 -1.62 -20.03
C ILE A 141 -16.06 -1.44 -19.01
N ASN A 142 -16.26 -0.60 -18.01
CA ASN A 142 -15.34 -0.43 -16.90
C ASN A 142 -15.63 -1.51 -15.86
N GLY A 143 -14.61 -2.34 -15.59
CA GLY A 143 -14.63 -3.39 -14.59
C GLY A 143 -15.05 -2.92 -13.20
N GLN A 144 -15.21 -3.84 -12.25
CA GLN A 144 -15.51 -3.47 -10.86
C GLN A 144 -14.56 -2.37 -10.38
N GLN A 145 -15.13 -1.23 -10.05
CA GLN A 145 -14.41 -0.11 -9.50
C GLN A 145 -14.97 0.13 -8.11
N LEU A 146 -14.17 -0.21 -7.10
CA LEU A 146 -14.37 0.32 -5.76
C LEU A 146 -13.77 1.72 -5.77
N THR A 147 -14.54 2.72 -5.38
CA THR A 147 -14.06 4.10 -5.25
C THR A 147 -14.01 4.48 -3.79
N ILE A 148 -12.97 5.22 -3.41
CA ILE A 148 -12.92 5.86 -2.09
C ILE A 148 -12.95 7.35 -2.34
N GLU A 149 -13.98 8.00 -1.80
CA GLU A 149 -14.16 9.45 -1.89
C GLU A 149 -14.09 10.07 -0.51
N GLY A 150 -13.20 11.05 -0.36
CA GLY A 150 -12.82 11.55 0.95
C GLY A 150 -12.23 12.95 0.97
N ARG A 151 -11.70 13.28 2.14
CA ARG A 151 -11.07 14.56 2.48
C ARG A 151 -9.75 14.29 3.20
N THR A 152 -8.76 15.13 2.91
CA THR A 152 -7.47 15.17 3.59
C THR A 152 -7.45 16.35 4.54
N PHE A 153 -6.99 16.11 5.76
CA PHE A 153 -6.79 17.09 6.81
C PHE A 153 -5.34 17.07 7.28
N SER A 154 -4.83 18.20 7.74
CA SER A 154 -3.56 18.28 8.45
C SER A 154 -3.79 18.60 9.93
N ILE A 155 -3.05 17.93 10.81
CA ILE A 155 -3.03 18.22 12.26
C ILE A 155 -1.63 18.73 12.58
N GLY A 156 -1.52 20.01 12.97
CA GLY A 156 -0.22 20.66 13.15
C GLY A 156 0.59 20.69 11.86
N THR A 157 1.89 20.46 11.98
CA THR A 157 2.83 20.39 10.85
C THR A 157 3.17 18.96 10.43
N ASP A 158 2.83 17.97 11.26
CA ASP A 158 3.47 16.66 11.24
C ASP A 158 2.53 15.51 10.85
N TRP A 159 1.24 15.78 10.71
CA TRP A 159 0.23 14.74 10.52
C TRP A 159 -0.71 15.06 9.37
N LEU A 160 -0.87 14.09 8.47
CA LEU A 160 -1.94 14.07 7.48
C LEU A 160 -2.94 12.97 7.81
N VAL A 161 -4.22 13.32 7.80
CA VAL A 161 -5.33 12.41 8.04
C VAL A 161 -6.25 12.42 6.83
N ARG A 162 -6.38 11.27 6.17
CA ARG A 162 -7.25 11.05 5.02
C ARG A 162 -8.45 10.22 5.44
N VAL A 163 -9.65 10.72 5.18
CA VAL A 163 -10.89 10.06 5.58
C VAL A 163 -11.77 9.95 4.36
N GLY A 164 -12.22 8.74 4.00
CA GLY A 164 -13.00 8.52 2.80
C GLY A 164 -14.01 7.38 2.90
N ASN A 165 -15.16 7.55 2.26
CA ASN A 165 -16.19 6.54 2.19
C ASN A 165 -15.83 5.51 1.12
N VAL A 166 -15.96 4.23 1.45
CA VAL A 166 -15.76 3.13 0.52
C VAL A 166 -17.06 2.90 -0.25
N GLN A 167 -17.06 3.16 -1.54
CA GLN A 167 -18.22 3.01 -2.43
C GLN A 167 -17.98 1.85 -3.40
N LEU A 168 -18.97 0.97 -3.52
CA LEU A 168 -18.98 -0.07 -4.55
C LEU A 168 -19.49 0.49 -5.89
N ALA A 169 -19.23 -0.21 -6.99
CA ALA A 169 -19.66 0.18 -8.33
C ALA A 169 -21.19 0.41 -8.49
N GLY A 170 -22.01 -0.10 -7.55
CA GLY A 170 -23.45 0.15 -7.48
C GLY A 170 -23.87 1.38 -6.66
N GLY A 171 -22.92 2.21 -6.22
CA GLY A 171 -23.16 3.39 -5.37
C GLY A 171 -23.44 3.07 -3.89
N ALA A 172 -23.43 1.79 -3.51
CA ALA A 172 -23.60 1.37 -2.13
C ALA A 172 -22.36 1.71 -1.30
N ILE A 173 -22.54 2.42 -0.19
CA ILE A 173 -21.47 2.73 0.77
C ILE A 173 -21.23 1.52 1.67
N LYS A 174 -20.01 0.99 1.67
CA LYS A 174 -19.54 -0.10 2.53
C LYS A 174 -18.69 0.46 3.67
N GLY A 175 -19.21 1.45 4.39
CA GLY A 175 -18.51 2.11 5.50
C GLY A 175 -17.42 3.08 5.05
N MET A 176 -16.48 3.37 5.96
CA MET A 176 -15.46 4.40 5.81
C MET A 176 -14.05 3.88 6.11
N LEU A 177 -13.07 4.46 5.45
CA LEU A 177 -11.66 4.18 5.61
C LEU A 177 -10.96 5.46 6.09
N LEU A 178 -10.17 5.33 7.14
CA LEU A 178 -9.41 6.40 7.76
C LEU A 178 -7.94 6.03 7.65
N GLU A 179 -7.22 6.72 6.79
CA GLU A 179 -5.79 6.60 6.67
C GLU A 179 -5.13 7.75 7.46
N GLN A 180 -4.24 7.40 8.37
CA GLN A 180 -3.43 8.35 9.11
C GLN A 180 -1.96 8.21 8.72
N LYS A 181 -1.35 9.35 8.38
CA LYS A 181 0.06 9.48 8.04
C LYS A 181 0.72 10.47 9.00
N ALA A 182 1.87 10.10 9.55
CA ALA A 182 2.81 11.04 10.12
C ALA A 182 3.74 11.50 9.00
N GLU A 183 3.63 12.77 8.61
CA GLU A 183 4.54 13.43 7.68
C GLU A 183 5.41 14.39 8.47
N TYR A 184 6.50 13.92 9.06
CA TYR A 184 7.62 14.82 9.38
C TYR A 184 8.98 14.11 9.32
N LEU A 185 9.94 14.90 8.84
CA LEU A 185 11.40 14.73 8.81
C LEU A 185 11.93 14.01 10.05
N PRO A 186 13.05 13.26 9.94
CA PRO A 186 13.34 12.06 10.70
C PRO A 186 12.97 12.21 12.18
N LEU A 187 11.81 11.65 12.55
CA LEU A 187 11.56 11.38 13.96
C LEU A 187 12.70 10.47 14.41
N PRO A 188 13.53 10.89 15.39
CA PRO A 188 14.58 10.03 15.92
C PRO A 188 13.91 8.74 16.34
N VAL A 189 14.30 7.68 15.63
CA VAL A 189 13.73 6.34 15.58
C VAL A 189 12.73 6.09 16.71
N LEU A 190 11.43 6.32 16.44
CA LEU A 190 10.37 5.73 17.24
C LEU A 190 10.44 4.23 16.98
N HIS A 191 11.30 3.54 17.73
CA HIS A 191 11.32 2.09 17.75
C HIS A 191 9.92 1.66 18.19
N SER A 192 9.19 0.99 17.31
CA SER A 192 8.03 0.22 17.74
C SER A 192 8.56 -0.77 18.77
N ALA A 193 8.25 -0.55 20.06
CA ALA A 193 8.65 -1.47 21.12
C ALA A 193 8.02 -2.87 20.94
N VAL A 194 7.01 -2.96 20.07
CA VAL A 194 6.27 -4.18 19.73
C VAL A 194 6.73 -4.69 18.36
N ALA A 195 7.01 -5.98 18.27
CA ALA A 195 7.43 -6.69 17.05
C ALA A 195 6.46 -6.56 15.86
N ASP A 196 5.22 -6.10 16.11
CA ASP A 196 4.17 -5.91 15.10
C ASP A 196 4.25 -4.57 14.33
N GLY A 197 5.21 -3.69 14.66
CA GLY A 197 5.40 -2.41 13.95
C GLY A 197 4.32 -1.35 14.25
N THR A 198 3.49 -1.56 15.26
CA THR A 198 2.42 -0.64 15.66
C THR A 198 2.90 0.32 16.73
N SER A 199 3.09 1.58 16.35
CA SER A 199 3.36 2.65 17.32
C SER A 199 2.12 2.87 18.19
N GLU A 200 2.24 2.72 19.51
CA GLU A 200 1.16 3.00 20.47
C GLU A 200 0.58 4.41 20.28
N LEU A 201 1.44 5.36 19.90
CA LEU A 201 1.04 6.73 19.60
C LEU A 201 0.06 6.79 18.43
N LEU A 202 0.33 6.02 17.38
CA LEU A 202 -0.55 5.96 16.20
C LEU A 202 -1.87 5.29 16.55
N SER A 203 -1.85 4.19 17.32
CA SER A 203 -3.07 3.52 17.78
C SER A 203 -3.95 4.42 18.65
N ASN A 204 -3.35 5.14 19.59
CA ASN A 204 -4.04 6.10 20.46
C ASN A 204 -4.64 7.26 19.65
N LEU A 205 -3.90 7.76 18.67
CA LEU A 205 -4.36 8.87 17.82
C LEU A 205 -5.47 8.43 16.85
N LEU A 206 -5.38 7.23 16.26
CA LEU A 206 -6.48 6.66 15.47
C LEU A 206 -7.75 6.52 16.31
N THR A 207 -7.60 6.08 17.55
CA THR A 207 -8.72 5.89 18.48
C THR A 207 -9.32 7.24 18.90
N SER A 208 -8.53 8.31 19.05
CA SER A 208 -9.04 9.65 19.38
C SER A 208 -9.76 10.33 18.20
N ILE A 209 -9.33 10.04 16.96
CA ILE A 209 -9.95 10.59 15.73
C ILE A 209 -11.30 9.91 15.44
N LEU A 210 -11.42 8.62 15.76
CA LEU A 210 -12.68 7.90 15.61
C LEU A 210 -13.71 8.41 16.64
N PRO A 211 -14.93 8.77 16.22
CA PRO A 211 -15.95 9.20 17.16
C PRO A 211 -16.32 8.05 18.09
N ASN A 212 -16.43 8.35 19.38
CA ASN A 212 -16.85 7.37 20.40
C ASN A 212 -18.35 7.09 20.27
N LEU A 213 -18.72 6.30 19.28
CA LEU A 213 -20.09 5.85 19.03
C LEU A 213 -20.24 4.41 19.56
N PRO A 214 -21.29 4.13 20.34
CA PRO A 214 -21.44 2.86 21.05
C PRO A 214 -21.53 1.62 20.13
N ASP A 215 -21.90 1.80 18.87
CA ASP A 215 -22.01 0.72 17.88
C ASP A 215 -20.92 0.76 16.80
N ALA A 216 -19.91 1.61 16.90
CA ALA A 216 -18.88 1.72 15.86
C ALA A 216 -17.99 0.47 15.80
N LYS A 217 -18.08 -0.27 14.69
CA LYS A 217 -17.20 -1.40 14.38
C LYS A 217 -15.95 -0.89 13.68
N THR A 218 -14.91 -0.69 14.47
CA THR A 218 -13.62 -0.18 14.00
C THR A 218 -12.57 -1.28 14.00
N VAL A 219 -11.76 -1.34 12.94
CA VAL A 219 -10.66 -2.29 12.78
C VAL A 219 -9.41 -1.50 12.43
N ALA A 220 -8.38 -1.59 13.26
CA ALA A 220 -7.06 -1.09 12.92
C ALA A 220 -6.37 -2.11 12.01
N VAL A 221 -5.83 -1.65 10.89
CA VAL A 221 -5.06 -2.44 9.94
C VAL A 221 -3.63 -1.94 10.01
N THR A 222 -2.76 -2.83 10.45
CA THR A 222 -1.34 -2.57 10.60
C THR A 222 -0.58 -3.65 9.85
N ILE A 223 0.45 -3.24 9.12
CA ILE A 223 1.32 -4.15 8.36
C ILE A 223 2.69 -4.06 9.00
N SER A 224 3.23 -5.23 9.35
CA SER A 224 4.60 -5.36 9.84
C SER A 224 5.60 -4.90 8.77
N ASP A 225 6.69 -4.26 9.16
CA ASP A 225 7.71 -3.80 8.20
C ASP A 225 8.29 -4.97 7.39
N ALA A 226 8.39 -6.18 7.96
CA ALA A 226 8.83 -7.39 7.26
C ALA A 226 7.94 -7.75 6.05
N GLN A 227 6.61 -7.63 6.20
CA GLN A 227 5.68 -7.87 5.08
C GLN A 227 5.80 -6.80 3.99
N TRP A 228 6.22 -5.60 4.35
CA TRP A 228 6.44 -4.51 3.40
C TRP A 228 7.77 -4.69 2.65
N GLU A 229 8.83 -5.07 3.35
CA GLU A 229 10.14 -5.38 2.76
C GLU A 229 10.09 -6.56 1.78
N ASP A 230 9.32 -7.59 2.10
CA ASP A 230 9.09 -8.73 1.19
C ASP A 230 8.48 -8.30 -0.15
N VAL A 231 7.70 -7.22 -0.16
CA VAL A 231 6.92 -6.75 -1.32
C VAL A 231 7.69 -5.73 -2.15
N LEU A 232 8.53 -4.91 -1.50
CA LEU A 232 9.40 -3.93 -2.15
C LEU A 232 10.68 -4.54 -2.73
N TRP A 233 10.89 -5.84 -2.58
CA TRP A 233 12.17 -6.42 -2.92
C TRP A 233 12.45 -6.37 -4.42
N ASP A 234 13.44 -5.55 -4.78
CA ASP A 234 13.95 -5.43 -6.14
C ASP A 234 15.20 -6.32 -6.29
N ARG A 235 15.05 -7.38 -7.09
CA ARG A 235 16.14 -8.32 -7.44
C ARG A 235 17.33 -7.58 -8.05
N ASP A 236 17.10 -6.51 -8.82
CA ASP A 236 18.16 -5.81 -9.52
C ASP A 236 18.97 -4.91 -8.58
N GLN A 237 18.38 -4.46 -7.47
CA GLN A 237 19.06 -3.62 -6.49
C GLN A 237 20.03 -4.42 -5.61
N GLU A 238 19.61 -5.54 -5.02
CA GLU A 238 20.51 -6.39 -4.22
C GLU A 238 21.68 -6.93 -5.05
N VAL A 239 21.45 -7.23 -6.34
CA VAL A 239 22.53 -7.70 -7.24
C VAL A 239 23.54 -6.58 -7.54
N ARG A 240 23.13 -5.31 -7.54
CA ARG A 240 24.05 -4.16 -7.67
C ARG A 240 24.82 -3.93 -6.38
N GLU A 241 24.15 -3.94 -5.23
CA GLU A 241 24.77 -3.77 -3.92
C GLU A 241 25.78 -4.89 -3.60
N MET A 242 25.56 -6.11 -4.09
CA MET A 242 26.52 -7.21 -3.97
C MET A 242 27.70 -7.13 -4.96
N LYS A 243 27.56 -6.39 -6.07
CA LYS A 243 28.62 -6.28 -7.10
C LYS A 243 29.55 -5.09 -6.89
N ASP A 244 29.06 -4.02 -6.28
CA ASP A 244 29.83 -2.81 -6.02
C ASP A 244 29.75 -2.45 -4.53
N PRO A 245 30.55 -3.07 -3.65
CA PRO A 245 30.88 -2.42 -2.39
C PRO A 245 31.75 -1.21 -2.77
N GLU A 246 31.14 -0.03 -2.90
CA GLU A 246 31.92 1.20 -3.03
C GLU A 246 32.88 1.25 -1.83
N PRO A 247 34.20 1.32 -2.06
CA PRO A 247 35.14 1.44 -0.97
C PRO A 247 34.84 2.77 -0.27
N GLU A 248 34.53 2.72 1.03
CA GLU A 248 34.48 3.91 1.87
C GLU A 248 35.81 4.64 1.73
N VAL A 249 35.84 5.69 0.92
CA VAL A 249 36.98 6.60 0.84
C VAL A 249 36.92 7.42 2.13
N MET A 250 37.54 6.91 3.18
CA MET A 250 37.86 7.68 4.38
C MET A 250 38.77 8.83 3.95
N ASN A 251 38.15 9.99 3.71
CA ASN A 251 38.88 11.22 3.46
C ASN A 251 39.17 11.84 4.83
N ASP A 252 40.35 11.52 5.39
CA ASP A 252 40.88 12.07 6.65
C ASP A 252 41.27 13.57 6.52
N ASP A 253 40.42 14.39 5.90
CA ASP A 253 40.61 15.84 5.84
C ASP A 253 39.73 16.52 6.91
N PRO A 254 40.32 16.99 8.04
CA PRO A 254 39.59 17.67 9.11
C PRO A 254 39.03 19.06 8.71
N TYR A 255 39.30 19.53 7.48
CA TYR A 255 38.75 20.77 6.93
C TYR A 255 37.90 20.57 5.66
N ALA A 256 37.71 19.33 5.21
CA ALA A 256 36.65 19.04 4.27
C ALA A 256 35.34 19.20 5.03
N TRP A 257 34.58 20.26 4.72
CA TRP A 257 33.15 20.28 5.01
C TRP A 257 32.56 19.19 4.12
N ASP A 258 32.51 17.99 4.67
CA ASP A 258 31.92 16.84 4.06
C ASP A 258 30.45 17.19 3.81
N GLY A 259 30.02 17.14 2.55
CA GLY A 259 28.62 17.29 2.19
C GLY A 259 27.73 16.17 2.74
N THR A 260 28.23 15.37 3.70
CA THR A 260 27.64 14.23 4.39
C THR A 260 26.50 14.63 5.32
N ASP A 261 26.37 15.91 5.69
CA ASP A 261 25.17 16.44 6.34
C ASP A 261 23.97 16.55 5.37
N ILE A 262 24.21 16.40 4.06
CA ILE A 262 23.13 16.05 3.13
C ILE A 262 22.95 14.55 3.28
N VAL A 263 22.00 14.14 4.13
CA VAL A 263 21.51 12.76 4.18
C VAL A 263 21.14 12.38 2.75
N GLU A 264 21.99 11.60 2.08
CA GLU A 264 21.70 11.10 0.74
C GLU A 264 20.37 10.35 0.83
N TRP A 265 19.44 10.73 -0.04
CA TRP A 265 18.10 10.16 -0.03
C TRP A 265 18.22 8.67 -0.34
N LYS A 266 18.04 7.82 0.68
CA LYS A 266 18.08 6.37 0.48
C LYS A 266 16.78 5.94 -0.19
N GLN A 267 16.84 4.95 -1.07
CA GLN A 267 15.64 4.29 -1.57
C GLN A 267 14.87 3.72 -0.37
N GLY A 268 13.63 4.19 -0.13
CA GLY A 268 12.89 4.00 1.12
C GLY A 268 12.74 5.25 2.00
N ASP A 269 13.38 6.36 1.66
CA ASP A 269 13.09 7.65 2.27
C ASP A 269 11.65 8.05 1.95
N TRP A 270 10.91 8.39 3.01
CA TRP A 270 9.45 8.39 3.08
C TRP A 270 8.81 9.58 2.37
N VAL A 271 9.16 9.82 1.10
CA VAL A 271 8.79 11.02 0.34
C VAL A 271 8.19 10.62 -1.02
N GLY A 272 7.10 11.28 -1.40
CA GLY A 272 6.51 11.14 -2.74
C GLY A 272 5.90 9.76 -3.00
N VAL A 273 6.46 9.04 -3.98
CA VAL A 273 5.87 7.82 -4.55
C VAL A 273 5.93 6.65 -3.58
N ASP A 274 7.03 6.46 -2.87
CA ASP A 274 7.23 5.32 -1.97
C ASP A 274 6.27 5.37 -0.77
N ARG A 275 5.98 6.57 -0.27
CA ARG A 275 4.91 6.83 0.69
C ARG A 275 3.55 6.35 0.14
N ASP A 276 3.27 6.69 -1.12
CA ASP A 276 2.01 6.37 -1.75
C ASP A 276 1.90 4.87 -2.07
N GLN A 277 3.01 4.20 -2.38
CA GLN A 277 3.12 2.75 -2.52
C GLN A 277 2.74 2.02 -1.22
N ARG A 278 3.34 2.40 -0.09
CA ARG A 278 3.02 1.79 1.22
C ARG A 278 1.55 1.99 1.60
N SER A 279 1.01 3.19 1.34
CA SER A 279 -0.42 3.43 1.54
C SER A 279 -1.31 2.58 0.65
N ALA A 280 -0.97 2.46 -0.62
CA ALA A 280 -1.73 1.67 -1.56
C ALA A 280 -1.73 0.18 -1.16
N PHE A 281 -0.60 -0.33 -0.70
CA PHE A 281 -0.47 -1.68 -0.19
C PHE A 281 -1.34 -1.92 1.06
N LEU A 282 -1.31 -1.00 2.03
CA LEU A 282 -2.16 -1.04 3.22
C LEU A 282 -3.65 -1.07 2.87
N ILE A 283 -4.08 -0.17 1.98
CA ILE A 283 -5.48 -0.06 1.56
C ILE A 283 -5.92 -1.32 0.82
N MET A 284 -5.13 -1.82 -0.13
CA MET A 284 -5.44 -3.06 -0.84
C MET A 284 -5.49 -4.26 0.10
N GLY A 285 -4.55 -4.36 1.05
CA GLY A 285 -4.54 -5.42 2.06
C GLY A 285 -5.79 -5.42 2.94
N ALA A 286 -6.21 -4.24 3.42
CA ALA A 286 -7.43 -4.08 4.21
C ALA A 286 -8.68 -4.50 3.44
N LEU A 287 -8.86 -3.97 2.23
CA LEU A 287 -10.02 -4.28 1.38
C LEU A 287 -10.07 -5.76 0.99
N ARG A 288 -8.91 -6.40 0.78
CA ARG A 288 -8.80 -7.84 0.52
C ARG A 288 -9.23 -8.66 1.73
N SER A 289 -8.80 -8.28 2.94
CA SER A 289 -9.16 -9.01 4.18
C SER A 289 -10.67 -9.01 4.45
N GLU A 290 -11.39 -8.00 3.95
CA GLU A 290 -12.85 -7.89 4.03
C GLU A 290 -13.58 -8.64 2.90
N GLY A 291 -12.87 -9.21 1.93
CA GLY A 291 -13.45 -9.82 0.74
C GLY A 291 -14.14 -8.80 -0.19
N LEU A 292 -13.70 -7.54 -0.17
CA LEU A 292 -14.20 -6.50 -1.07
C LEU A 292 -13.48 -6.47 -2.42
N LEU A 293 -12.34 -7.17 -2.52
CA LEU A 293 -11.51 -7.31 -3.72
C LEU A 293 -11.48 -8.75 -4.23
#